data_AF-A0A2S5E8U3-F1
#
_entry.id   AF-A0A2S5E8U3-F1
#
_cell.length_a   1.000
_cell.length_b   1.000
_cell.length_c   1.000
_cell.angle_alpha   90.00
_cell.angle_beta   90.00
_cell.angle_gamma   90.00
#
_symmetry.space_group_name_H-M   'P 1'
#
loop_
_entity.id
_entity.type
_entity.pdbx_description
1 polymer ?
#
loop_
_entity_poly.entity_id
_entity_poly.type
_entity_poly.pdbx_seq_one_letter_code
_entity_poly.pdbx_strand_id
1 'polypeptide(L)' 'MGGVANFYLVQEAVIKSLNAGMDLVSICHSFETQSKAKNAVVSEYKNNDNFRKKINSSLERIQSLMKISVDLKVKKQ' A
#
# COMPACT_ATOMS: atom_id res chain seq x y z
N MET A 1 11.20 -12.27 -2.71
CA MET A 1 10.48 -12.26 -1.43
C MET A 1 10.15 -13.68 -0.96
N GLY A 2 11.14 -14.55 -0.76
CA GLY A 2 10.86 -15.91 -0.23
C GLY A 2 10.26 -15.89 1.17
N GLY A 3 10.75 -14.98 2.04
CA GLY A 3 10.28 -14.86 3.43
C GLY A 3 8.82 -14.39 3.61
N VAL A 4 8.15 -13.95 2.55
CA VAL A 4 6.70 -13.62 2.60
C VAL A 4 5.92 -14.59 1.73
N ALA A 5 6.34 -14.77 0.47
CA ALA A 5 5.59 -15.55 -0.51
C ALA A 5 5.53 -17.06 -0.19
N ASN A 6 6.46 -17.58 0.61
CA ASN A 6 6.44 -18.99 1.03
C ASN A 6 5.44 -19.26 2.17
N PHE A 7 4.95 -18.21 2.85
CA PHE A 7 4.15 -18.33 4.07
C PHE A 7 2.78 -17.68 3.96
N TYR A 8 2.60 -16.75 3.02
CA TYR A 8 1.36 -16.00 2.85
C TYR A 8 1.01 -15.88 1.38
N LEU A 9 -0.29 -15.97 1.10
CA LEU A 9 -0.83 -15.52 -0.18
C LEU A 9 -0.62 -14.00 -0.31
N VAL A 10 -0.44 -13.51 -1.54
CA VAL A 10 -0.20 -12.07 -1.76
C VAL A 10 -1.32 -11.19 -1.20
N GLN A 11 -2.57 -11.66 -1.29
CA GLN A 11 -3.75 -10.96 -0.77
C GLN A 11 -3.68 -10.82 0.75
N GLU A 12 -3.27 -11.89 1.46
CA GLU A 12 -3.14 -11.86 2.90
C GLU A 12 -1.95 -10.99 3.33
N ALA A 13 -0.83 -11.14 2.63
CA ALA A 13 0.38 -10.39 2.89
C ALA A 13 0.14 -8.88 2.77
N VAL A 14 -0.54 -8.41 1.72
CA VAL A 14 -0.82 -6.97 1.54
C VAL A 14 -1.73 -6.42 2.64
N ILE A 15 -2.77 -7.15 3.05
CA ILE A 15 -3.67 -6.72 4.12
C ILE A 15 -2.96 -6.69 5.47
N LYS A 16 -2.12 -7.70 5.77
CA LYS A 16 -1.32 -7.74 7.00
C LYS A 16 -0.31 -6.61 7.05
N SER A 17 0.42 -6.36 5.96
CA SER A 17 1.40 -5.27 5.85
C SER A 17 0.78 -3.90 6.13
N LEU A 18 -0.37 -3.62 5.49
CA LEU A 18 -1.09 -2.34 5.70
C LEU A 18 -1.64 -2.25 7.12
N ASN A 19 -2.17 -3.35 7.68
CA ASN A 19 -2.64 -3.36 9.06
C ASN A 19 -1.53 -3.15 10.10
N ALA A 20 -0.32 -3.59 9.78
CA ALA A 20 0.89 -3.40 10.59
C ALA A 20 1.47 -1.97 10.49
N GLY A 21 0.89 -1.10 9.65
CA GLY A 21 1.23 0.31 9.57
C GLY A 21 2.08 0.71 8.36
N MET A 22 2.33 -0.20 7.41
CA MET A 22 2.93 0.19 6.13
C MET A 22 2.00 1.12 5.34
N ASP A 23 2.57 2.12 4.69
CA ASP A 23 1.83 3.04 3.80
C ASP A 23 1.85 2.59 2.33
N LEU A 24 2.94 1.93 1.92
CA LEU A 24 3.15 1.48 0.54
C LEU A 24 3.66 0.03 0.55
N VAL A 25 3.10 -0.81 -0.32
CA VAL A 25 3.52 -2.21 -0.51
C VAL A 25 4.00 -2.39 -1.95
N SER A 26 5.25 -2.82 -2.14
CA SER A 26 5.84 -3.02 -3.46
C SER A 26 5.71 -4.47 -3.94
N ILE A 27 5.22 -4.66 -5.17
CA ILE A 27 5.14 -5.94 -5.87
C ILE A 27 5.71 -5.74 -7.27
N CYS A 28 6.89 -6.30 -7.57
CA CYS A 28 7.69 -5.83 -8.72
C CYS A 28 7.55 -6.63 -10.02
N HIS A 29 7.15 -7.91 -10.00
CA HIS A 29 7.41 -8.80 -11.14
C HIS A 29 6.20 -9.52 -11.76
N SER A 30 4.99 -9.36 -11.23
CA SER A 30 3.81 -10.06 -11.75
C SER A 30 2.57 -9.16 -11.71
N PHE A 31 2.04 -8.83 -12.88
CA PHE A 31 0.80 -8.08 -13.03
C PHE A 31 -0.39 -8.79 -12.36
N GLU A 32 -0.48 -10.11 -12.52
CA GLU A 32 -1.52 -10.90 -11.88
C GLU A 32 -1.46 -10.77 -10.35
N THR A 33 -0.26 -10.84 -9.78
CA THR A 33 -0.02 -10.70 -8.35
C THR A 33 -0.37 -9.29 -7.86
N GLN A 34 0.01 -8.26 -8.62
CA GLN A 34 -0.36 -6.86 -8.36
C GLN A 34 -1.89 -6.67 -8.38
N SER A 35 -2.57 -7.24 -9.38
CA SER A 35 -4.02 -7.15 -9.54
C SER A 35 -4.75 -7.84 -8.38
N LYS A 36 -4.33 -9.06 -8.00
CA LYS A 36 -4.87 -9.78 -6.84
C LYS A 36 -4.70 -8.99 -5.54
N ALA A 37 -3.51 -8.42 -5.30
CA ALA A 37 -3.25 -7.60 -4.13
C ALA A 37 -4.13 -6.34 -4.09
N LYS A 38 -4.20 -5.61 -5.22
CA LYS A 38 -5.07 -4.43 -5.34
C LYS A 38 -6.53 -4.77 -5.04
N ASN A 39 -7.06 -5.83 -5.63
CA ASN A 39 -8.47 -6.20 -5.46
C ASN A 39 -8.78 -6.60 -4.02
N ALA A 40 -7.84 -7.28 -3.34
CA ALA A 40 -7.97 -7.59 -1.92
C ALA A 40 -8.06 -6.31 -1.06
N VAL A 41 -7.16 -5.34 -1.29
CA VAL A 41 -7.17 -4.06 -0.58
C VAL A 41 -8.46 -3.28 -0.81
N VAL A 42 -8.95 -3.21 -2.06
CA VAL A 42 -10.20 -2.51 -2.40
C VAL A 42 -11.41 -3.18 -1.74
N SER A 43 -11.46 -4.50 -1.73
CA SER A 43 -12.54 -5.25 -1.07
C SER A 43 -12.54 -4.97 0.44
N GLU A 44 -11.38 -5.11 1.09
CA GLU A 44 -11.25 -4.87 2.53
C GLU A 44 -11.60 -3.42 2.90
N TYR A 45 -11.14 -2.45 2.12
CA TYR A 45 -11.45 -1.03 2.31
C TYR A 45 -12.96 -0.74 2.26
N LYS A 46 -13.70 -1.43 1.38
CA LYS A 46 -15.15 -1.27 1.26
C LYS A 46 -15.91 -1.91 2.40
N ASN A 47 -15.42 -3.02 2.93
CA ASN A 47 -16.17 -3.85 3.88
C ASN A 47 -15.74 -3.69 5.35
N ASN A 48 -14.59 -3.05 5.62
CA ASN A 48 -14.04 -2.90 6.97
C ASN A 48 -13.71 -1.43 7.29
N ASP A 49 -14.52 -0.82 8.16
CA ASP A 49 -14.37 0.59 8.54
C ASP A 49 -13.06 0.91 9.27
N ASN A 50 -12.53 -0.03 10.07
CA ASN A 50 -11.27 0.17 10.77
C ASN A 50 -10.10 0.16 9.78
N PHE A 51 -10.10 -0.80 8.85
CA PHE A 51 -9.11 -0.84 7.77
C PHE A 51 -9.20 0.42 6.91
N ARG A 52 -10.41 0.86 6.55
CA ARG A 52 -10.65 2.11 5.82
C ARG A 52 -9.99 3.32 6.47
N LYS A 53 -10.16 3.48 7.79
CA LYS A 53 -9.53 4.57 8.55
C LYS A 53 -8.00 4.54 8.45
N LYS A 54 -7.38 3.35 8.60
CA LYS A 54 -5.93 3.19 8.46
C LYS A 54 -5.43 3.61 7.07
N ILE A 55 -6.11 3.16 6.02
CA ILE A 55 -5.74 3.49 4.63
C ILE A 55 -5.88 4.97 4.36
N ASN A 56 -6.92 5.64 4.87
CA ASN A 56 -7.06 7.09 4.71
C ASN A 56 -5.87 7.85 5.33
N SER A 57 -5.42 7.46 6.53
CA SER A 57 -4.23 8.04 7.13
C SER A 57 -2.95 7.78 6.31
N SER A 58 -2.81 6.59 5.71
CA SER A 58 -1.68 6.30 4.80
C SER A 58 -1.72 7.17 3.55
N LEU A 59 -2.90 7.38 2.96
CA LEU A 59 -3.07 8.26 1.80
C LEU A 59 -2.69 9.70 2.11
N GLU A 60 -3.05 10.22 3.28
CA GLU A 60 -2.63 11.56 3.74
C GLU A 60 -1.10 11.69 3.82
N ARG A 61 -0.41 10.69 4.38
CA ARG A 61 1.06 10.68 4.45
C ARG A 61 1.70 10.65 3.06
N ILE A 62 1.18 9.82 2.15
CA ILE A 62 1.67 9.72 0.77
C ILE A 62 1.47 11.05 0.04
N GLN A 63 0.31 11.69 0.20
CA GLN A 63 0.05 13.01 -0.38
C GLN A 63 0.99 14.08 0.16
N SER A 64 1.26 14.07 1.47
CA SER A 64 2.22 14.98 2.09
C SER A 64 3.63 14.79 1.52
N LEU A 65 4.09 13.54 1.40
CA LEU A 65 5.38 13.22 0.77
C LEU A 65 5.44 13.69 -0.69
N MET A 66 4.38 13.50 -1.47
CA MET A 66 4.32 13.96 -2.85
C MET A 66 4.45 15.49 -2.94
N LYS A 67 3.77 16.25 -2.07
CA LYS A 67 3.90 17.73 -2.02
C LYS A 67 5.33 18.15 -1.73
N ILE A 68 5.94 17.58 -0.69
CA ILE A 68 7.34 17.84 -0.33
C ILE A 68 8.27 17.53 -1.52
N SER A 69 8.01 16.44 -2.25
CA SER A 69 8.85 16.04 -3.39
C SER A 69 8.80 17.03 -4.56
N VAL A 70 7.67 17.73 -4.75
CA VAL A 70 7.53 18.78 -5.78
C VAL A 70 8.32 20.00 -5.35
N ASP A 71 8.16 20.46 -4.11
CA ASP A 71 8.87 21.64 -3.59
C ASP A 71 10.39 21.48 -3.66
N LEU A 72 10.88 20.27 -3.37
CA LEU A 72 12.31 19.94 -3.48
C LEU A 72 12.85 19.99 -4.92
N LYS A 73 12.01 19.71 -5.92
CA LYS A 73 12.41 19.81 -7.33
C LYS A 73 12.44 21.26 -7.80
N VAL A 74 11.47 22.08 -7.38
CA VAL A 74 11.40 23.50 -7.73
C VAL A 74 12.58 24.28 -7.15
N LYS A 75 13.01 23.99 -5.91
CA LYS A 75 14.17 24.67 -5.29
C LYS A 75 15.53 24.31 -5.90
N LYS A 76 15.60 23.30 -6.79
CA LYS A 76 16.83 22.89 -7.47
C LYS A 76 16.97 23.51 -8.88
N GLN A 77 15.98 24.27 -9.34
CA GLN A 77 16.02 25.07 -10.58
C GLN A 77 16.26 26.53 -10.22
#